data_AF-A0A1X7PBD4-F1
#
_entry.id   AF-A0A1X7PBD4-F1
#
_cell.length_a   1.000
_cell.length_b   1.000
_cell.length_c   1.000
_cell.angle_alpha   90.00
_cell.angle_beta   90.00
_cell.angle_gamma   90.00
#
_symmetry.space_group_name_H-M   'P 1'
#
loop_
_entity.id
_entity.type
_entity.pdbx_description
1 polymer ?
#
loop_
_entity_poly.entity_id
_entity_poly.type
_entity_poly.pdbx_seq_one_letter_code
_entity_poly.pdbx_strand_id
1 'polypeptide(L)'
;MSVSCTIKVSGREEDLAEGKWLPVRTFAEVPRIGELIAFTPDDVRDERGVILTNLYRVTHVLHTAATEISPATVTLDVVVEQLHPSRA
;
A
#
# COMPACT_ATOMS: atom_id res chain seq x y z
N MET A 1 -6.33 4.69 18.72
CA MET A 1 -6.65 3.40 18.09
C MET A 1 -5.90 3.34 16.78
N SER A 2 -5.45 2.18 16.33
CA SER A 2 -4.78 2.02 15.03
C SER A 2 -5.61 1.10 14.12
N VAL A 3 -5.52 1.29 12.81
CA VAL A 3 -6.31 0.55 11.82
C VAL A 3 -5.38 -0.19 10.87
N SER A 4 -5.55 -1.51 10.82
CA SER A 4 -4.86 -2.38 9.86
C SER A 4 -5.59 -2.34 8.53
N CYS A 5 -4.88 -1.91 7.49
CA CYS A 5 -5.41 -1.82 6.13
C CYS A 5 -4.65 -2.78 5.21
N THR A 6 -5.39 -3.51 4.38
CA THR A 6 -4.82 -4.27 3.27
C THR A 6 -4.59 -3.32 2.10
N ILE A 7 -3.45 -3.41 1.42
CA ILE A 7 -3.12 -2.51 0.31
C ILE A 7 -3.16 -3.27 -1.00
N LYS A 8 -3.90 -2.72 -1.96
CA LYS A 8 -3.91 -3.14 -3.35
C LYS A 8 -3.28 -2.02 -4.17
N VAL A 9 -2.24 -2.33 -4.93
CA VAL A 9 -1.65 -1.34 -5.86
C VAL A 9 -2.29 -1.52 -7.23
N SER A 10 -2.97 -0.49 -7.72
CA SER A 10 -3.51 -0.41 -9.07
C SER A 10 -2.62 0.54 -9.90
N GLY A 11 -2.08 0.08 -11.03
CA GLY A 11 -1.11 0.83 -11.83
C GLY A 11 -0.61 0.02 -13.02
N ARG A 12 0.04 0.68 -14.01
CA ARG A 12 0.37 0.14 -15.35
C ARG A 12 0.88 -1.31 -15.30
N GLU A 13 0.29 -2.15 -16.14
CA GLU A 13 0.54 -3.61 -16.30
C GLU A 13 2.03 -4.00 -16.39
N GLU A 14 2.93 -3.08 -16.74
CA GLU A 14 4.34 -3.35 -16.96
C GLU A 14 5.21 -3.32 -15.68
N ASP A 15 4.81 -2.63 -14.60
CA ASP A 15 5.67 -2.44 -13.42
C ASP A 15 5.33 -3.34 -12.22
N LEU A 16 4.11 -3.86 -12.16
CA LEU A 16 3.63 -4.70 -11.07
C LEU A 16 2.68 -5.73 -11.66
N ALA A 17 3.10 -7.00 -11.67
CA ALA A 17 2.22 -8.11 -12.03
C ALA A 17 0.83 -7.90 -11.38
N GLU A 18 -0.20 -7.86 -12.22
CA GLU A 18 -1.55 -7.39 -11.90
C GLU A 18 -2.02 -7.77 -10.50
N GLY A 19 -2.50 -6.77 -9.73
CA GLY A 19 -3.23 -7.02 -8.49
C GLY A 19 -2.40 -7.58 -7.33
N LYS A 20 -1.09 -7.26 -7.25
CA LYS A 20 -0.26 -7.62 -6.09
C LYS A 20 -0.85 -7.02 -4.82
N TRP A 21 -1.50 -7.87 -4.03
CA TRP A 21 -1.88 -7.58 -2.66
C TRP A 21 -0.59 -7.45 -1.85
N LEU A 22 -0.43 -6.28 -1.22
CA LEU A 22 0.71 -5.99 -0.38
C LEU A 22 0.43 -6.33 1.08
N PRO A 23 1.48 -6.58 1.88
CA PRO A 23 1.32 -6.87 3.30
C PRO A 23 0.51 -5.80 4.01
N VAL A 24 -0.31 -6.23 4.97
CA VAL A 24 -1.14 -5.37 5.81
C VAL A 24 -0.27 -4.29 6.47
N ARG A 25 -0.76 -3.05 6.44
CA ARG A 25 -0.10 -1.90 7.07
C ARG A 25 -1.03 -1.26 8.09
N THR A 26 -0.44 -0.85 9.20
CA THR A 26 -1.17 -0.25 10.32
C THR A 26 -1.01 1.26 10.29
N PHE A 27 -2.12 1.97 10.28
CA PHE A 27 -2.16 3.44 10.30
C PHE A 27 -2.80 3.94 11.60
N ALA A 28 -2.53 5.18 11.97
CA ALA A 28 -3.21 5.82 13.11
C ALA A 28 -4.71 6.04 12.80
N GLU A 29 -5.01 6.41 11.56
CA GLU A 29 -6.36 6.60 11.03
C GLU A 29 -6.44 5.98 9.63
N VAL A 30 -7.65 5.73 9.12
CA VAL A 30 -7.82 5.24 7.75
C VAL A 30 -7.41 6.34 6.77
N PRO A 31 -6.41 6.10 5.90
CA PRO A 31 -6.00 7.08 4.89
C PRO A 31 -7.15 7.47 3.97
N ARG A 32 -7.20 8.75 3.57
CA ARG A 32 -8.26 9.28 2.71
C ARG A 32 -7.90 9.19 1.23
N ILE A 33 -8.91 9.19 0.37
CA ILE A 33 -8.71 9.34 -1.07
C ILE A 33 -7.90 10.62 -1.35
N GLY A 34 -6.86 10.50 -2.16
CA GLY A 34 -5.91 11.56 -2.50
C GLY A 34 -4.72 11.68 -1.55
N GLU A 35 -4.74 11.03 -0.39
CA GLU A 35 -3.63 11.05 0.57
C GLU A 35 -2.44 10.24 0.06
N LEU A 36 -1.24 10.62 0.50
CA LEU A 36 0.00 9.93 0.19
C LEU A 36 0.39 9.01 1.34
N ILE A 37 0.62 7.75 1.03
CA ILE A 37 1.14 6.75 1.96
C ILE A 37 2.52 6.29 1.50
N ALA A 38 3.41 6.10 2.47
CA ALA A 38 4.81 5.79 2.24
C ALA A 38 5.14 4.41 2.81
N PHE A 39 5.57 3.47 1.96
CA PHE A 39 6.05 2.17 2.43
C PHE A 39 6.96 1.49 1.39
N THR A 40 7.62 0.42 1.80
CA THR A 40 8.48 -0.41 0.94
C THR A 40 7.91 -1.83 0.89
N PRO A 41 7.68 -2.42 -0.30
CA PRO A 41 7.20 -3.79 -0.41
C PRO A 41 8.22 -4.85 0.03
N ASP A 42 9.51 -4.63 -0.26
CA ASP A 42 10.53 -5.69 -0.25
C ASP A 42 11.78 -5.37 0.61
N ASP A 43 11.66 -4.49 1.63
CA ASP A 43 12.77 -4.08 2.52
C ASP A 43 14.04 -3.62 1.79
N VAL A 44 13.85 -2.99 0.62
CA VAL A 44 14.95 -2.51 -0.21
C VAL A 44 15.74 -1.43 0.53
N ARG A 45 17.06 -1.59 0.56
CA ARG A 45 17.99 -0.63 1.16
C ARG A 45 18.93 -0.07 0.11
N ASP A 46 19.37 1.18 0.29
CA ASP A 46 20.45 1.76 -0.49
C ASP A 46 21.82 1.18 -0.10
N GLU A 47 22.89 1.61 -0.78
CA GLU A 47 24.28 1.21 -0.51
C GLU A 47 24.75 1.57 0.91
N ARG A 48 24.04 2.48 1.58
CA ARG A 48 24.31 2.94 2.94
C ARG A 48 23.46 2.20 3.98
N GLY A 49 22.62 1.25 3.54
CA GLY A 49 21.74 0.45 4.40
C GLY A 49 20.44 1.14 4.80
N VAL A 50 20.11 2.30 4.22
CA VAL A 50 18.89 3.08 4.48
C VAL A 50 17.72 2.48 3.72
N ILE A 51 16.58 2.27 4.39
CA ILE A 51 15.36 1.72 3.77
C ILE A 51 14.82 2.73 2.77
N LEU A 52 14.75 2.30 1.51
CA LEU A 52 14.17 3.08 0.42
C LEU A 52 12.66 3.03 0.50
N THR A 53 12.00 4.17 0.54
CA THR A 53 10.53 4.26 0.66
C THR A 53 9.92 4.70 -0.66
N ASN A 54 8.86 4.00 -1.09
CA ASN A 54 8.04 4.40 -2.22
C ASN A 54 6.84 5.21 -1.73
N LEU A 55 6.36 6.14 -2.58
CA LEU A 55 5.16 6.91 -2.33
C LEU A 55 4.01 6.42 -3.21
N TYR A 56 2.87 6.20 -2.58
CA TYR A 56 1.65 5.75 -3.23
C TYR A 56 0.52 6.71 -2.89
N ARG A 57 -0.32 7.01 -3.88
CA ARG A 57 -1.49 7.86 -3.72
C ARG A 57 -2.74 7.00 -3.59
N VAL A 58 -3.52 7.21 -2.54
CA VAL A 58 -4.79 6.50 -2.34
C VAL A 58 -5.81 6.96 -3.37
N THR A 59 -6.36 6.01 -4.12
CA THR A 59 -7.41 6.26 -5.11
C THR A 59 -8.78 5.83 -4.60
N HIS A 60 -8.84 4.72 -3.86
CA HIS A 60 -10.09 4.21 -3.27
C HIS A 60 -9.87 3.65 -1.87
N VAL A 61 -10.91 3.71 -1.07
CA VAL A 61 -10.98 3.12 0.27
C VAL A 61 -12.22 2.23 0.32
N LEU A 62 -12.03 0.94 0.47
CA LEU A 62 -13.10 -0.04 0.56
C LEU A 62 -13.23 -0.55 1.98
N HIS A 63 -14.40 -0.35 2.58
CA HIS A 63 -14.76 -0.90 3.88
C HIS A 63 -15.61 -2.15 3.67
N THR A 64 -15.09 -3.29 4.08
CA THR A 64 -15.84 -4.56 4.06
C THR A 64 -16.27 -4.88 5.48
N ALA A 65 -17.58 -5.02 5.68
CA ALA A 65 -18.13 -5.43 6.97
C ALA A 65 -17.71 -6.85 7.35
N ALA A 66 -17.67 -7.13 8.65
CA ALA A 66 -17.45 -8.48 9.14
C ALA A 66 -18.61 -9.40 8.72
N THR A 67 -18.28 -10.63 8.38
CA THR A 67 -19.23 -11.73 8.17
C THR A 67 -18.95 -12.85 9.17
N GLU A 68 -19.78 -13.89 9.20
CA GLU A 68 -19.56 -15.05 10.08
C GLU A 68 -18.23 -15.78 9.82
N ILE A 69 -17.66 -15.62 8.63
CA ILE A 69 -16.44 -16.32 8.18
C ILE A 69 -15.24 -15.40 7.96
N SER A 70 -15.41 -14.07 8.07
CA SER A 70 -14.35 -13.11 7.78
C SER A 70 -14.47 -11.85 8.65
N PRO A 71 -13.37 -11.36 9.25
CA PRO A 71 -13.40 -10.11 10.00
C PRO A 71 -13.65 -8.90 9.10
N ALA A 72 -14.04 -7.78 9.70
CA ALA A 72 -14.11 -6.51 8.99
C ALA A 72 -12.73 -6.12 8.46
N THR A 73 -12.67 -5.64 7.22
CA THR A 73 -11.41 -5.26 6.57
C THR A 73 -11.52 -3.90 5.91
N VAL A 74 -10.41 -3.17 5.91
CA VAL A 74 -10.24 -1.93 5.15
C VAL A 74 -9.22 -2.19 4.06
N THR A 75 -9.60 -1.98 2.82
CA THR A 75 -8.70 -2.09 1.66
C THR A 75 -8.42 -0.72 1.08
N LEU A 76 -7.15 -0.37 0.93
CA LEU A 76 -6.70 0.82 0.24
C LEU A 76 -6.29 0.44 -1.18
N ASP A 77 -6.95 1.02 -2.17
CA ASP A 77 -6.50 0.97 -3.55
C ASP A 77 -5.59 2.16 -3.82
N VAL A 78 -4.35 1.93 -4.20
CA VAL A 78 -3.34 2.98 -4.37
C VAL A 78 -2.66 2.90 -5.73
N VAL A 79 -2.29 4.06 -6.27
CA VAL A 79 -1.44 4.16 -7.45
C VAL A 79 -0.03 4.55 -7.04
N VAL A 80 0.96 4.06 -7.78
CA VAL A 80 2.36 4.49 -7.61
C VAL A 80 2.47 5.96 -7.99
N GLU A 81 3.02 6.77 -7.08
CA GLU A 81 3.32 8.17 -7.40
C GLU A 81 4.82 8.40 -7.58
N GLN A 82 5.63 7.79 -6.71
CA GLN A 82 7.07 7.83 -6.81
C GLN A 82 7.65 6.48 -6.40
N LEU A 83 8.36 5.86 -7.34
CA LEU A 83 9.22 4.72 -7.04
C LEU A 83 10.61 5.23 -6.67
N HIS A 84 11.17 4.68 -5.61
CA HIS A 84 12.60 4.74 -5.44
C HIS A 84 13.24 3.94 -6.58
N PRO A 85 14.24 4.50 -7.28
CA PRO A 85 14.98 3.77 -8.30
C PRO A 85 15.83 2.71 -7.60
N SER A 86 15.25 1.54 -7.31
CA SER A 86 16.00 0.40 -6.83
C SER A 86 16.39 -0.59 -7.93
N ARG A 87 15.94 -0.34 -9.17
CA ARG A 87 16.33 -1.09 -10.37
C ARG A 87 16.30 -0.22 -11.62
N ALA A 88 17.49 0.14 -12.09
CA ALA A 88 17.80 0.28 -13.52
C ALA A 88 18.84 -0.81 -13.83
#